data_AF-A0A5A9CRD1-F1
#
_entry.id   AF-A0A5A9CRD1-F1
#
_cell.length_a   1.000
_cell.length_b   1.000
_cell.length_c   1.000
_cell.angle_alpha   90.00
_cell.angle_beta   90.00
_cell.angle_gamma   90.00
#
_symmetry.space_group_name_H-M   'P 1'
#
loop_
_entity.id
_entity.type
_entity.pdbx_description
1 polymer ?
#
loop_
_entity_poly.entity_id
_entity_poly.type
_entity_poly.pdbx_seq_one_letter_code
_entity_poly.pdbx_strand_id
1 'polypeptide(L)' 'MVHQHYGTQTVNRGAVQPGMLVKHKDSTWTASANARGRLYLHRGVEMTYTKDLLVEVYLNGLGHGLSH' A
#
# COMPACT_ATOMS: atom_id res chain seq x y z
N MET A 1 8.49 8.96 -11.28
CA MET A 1 9.58 8.49 -10.39
C MET A 1 9.40 7.01 -10.19
N VAL A 2 10.28 6.18 -10.76
CA VAL A 2 10.35 4.75 -10.39
C VAL A 2 11.04 4.72 -9.03
N HIS A 3 10.25 4.61 -7.96
CA HIS A 3 10.81 4.31 -6.65
C HIS A 3 11.47 2.93 -6.74
N GLN A 4 12.76 2.84 -6.43
CA GLN A 4 13.41 1.53 -6.29
C GLN A 4 12.70 0.79 -5.14
N HIS A 5 12.02 -0.29 -5.49
CA HIS A 5 11.41 -1.20 -4.53
C HIS A 5 11.97 -2.60 -4.76
N TYR A 6 12.12 -3.37 -3.69
CA TYR A 6 12.81 -4.66 -3.69
C TYR A 6 11.81 -5.82 -3.87
N GLY A 7 10.86 -5.61 -4.79
CA GLY A 7 9.70 -6.48 -5.00
C GLY A 7 8.49 -6.08 -4.17
N THR A 8 7.60 -7.06 -3.98
CA THR A 8 6.31 -6.90 -3.30
C THR A 8 6.05 -8.09 -2.37
N GLN A 9 5.18 -7.88 -1.38
CA GLN A 9 4.70 -8.93 -0.48
C GLN A 9 3.20 -8.82 -0.28
N THR A 10 2.51 -9.96 -0.28
CA THR A 10 1.10 -10.01 0.12
C THR A 10 0.99 -10.06 1.64
N VAL A 11 0.32 -9.08 2.23
CA VAL A 11 0.09 -8.96 3.67
C VAL A 11 -1.37 -8.74 3.99
N ASN A 12 -1.77 -9.01 5.24
CA ASN A 12 -3.09 -8.61 5.72
C ASN A 12 -3.17 -7.07 5.75
N ARG A 13 -4.27 -6.48 5.24
CA ARG A 13 -4.49 -5.03 5.28
C ARG A 13 -4.32 -4.43 6.67
N GLY A 14 -4.58 -5.21 7.74
CA GLY A 14 -4.39 -4.82 9.14
C GLY A 14 -2.94 -4.50 9.50
N ALA A 15 -1.97 -5.07 8.79
CA ALA A 15 -0.55 -4.78 8.96
C ALA A 15 -0.11 -3.52 8.18
N VAL A 16 -0.98 -2.96 7.34
CA VAL A 16 -0.65 -1.78 6.53
C VAL A 16 -0.83 -0.49 7.33
N GLN A 17 0.29 0.12 7.69
CA GLN A 17 0.43 1.47 8.24
C GLN A 17 0.25 2.57 7.19
N PRO A 18 -0.26 3.75 7.59
CA PRO A 18 -0.27 4.94 6.75
C PRO A 18 1.12 5.29 6.22
N GLY A 19 1.18 5.75 4.97
CA GLY A 19 2.42 6.09 4.27
C GLY A 19 3.00 4.95 3.44
N MET A 20 2.63 3.69 3.71
CA MET A 20 3.11 2.55 2.92
C MET A 20 2.56 2.54 1.51
N LEU A 21 3.40 2.10 0.57
CA LEU A 21 3.03 1.91 -0.83
C LEU A 21 2.44 0.52 -1.04
N VAL A 22 1.29 0.49 -1.72
CA VAL A 22 0.58 -0.74 -2.09
C VAL A 22 0.29 -0.78 -3.58
N LYS A 23 0.20 -1.98 -4.15
CA LYS A 23 -0.29 -2.20 -5.50
C LYS A 23 -1.81 -2.37 -5.47
N HIS A 24 -2.51 -1.54 -6.23
CA HIS A 24 -3.97 -1.62 -6.39
C HIS A 24 -4.35 -1.29 -7.84
N LYS A 25 -5.08 -2.20 -8.50
CA LYS A 25 -5.46 -2.12 -9.93
C LYS A 25 -4.25 -1.82 -10.83
N ASP A 26 -3.18 -2.60 -10.65
CA ASP A 26 -1.92 -2.47 -11.39
C ASP A 26 -1.22 -1.10 -11.30
N SER A 27 -1.62 -0.28 -10.32
CA SER A 27 -1.01 1.01 -10.02
C SER A 27 -0.46 1.04 -8.59
N THR A 28 0.54 1.89 -8.36
CA THR A 28 1.04 2.20 -7.01
C THR A 28 0.16 3.24 -6.34
N TRP A 29 -0.21 2.98 -5.10
CA TRP A 29 -0.99 3.87 -4.25
C TRP A 29 -0.34 4.00 -2.88
N THR A 30 -0.57 5.11 -2.20
CA THR A 30 -0.16 5.31 -0.81
C THR A 30 -1.33 4.97 0.10
N ALA A 31 -1.09 4.12 1.10
CA ALA A 31 -2.04 3.83 2.16
C ALA A 31 -2.19 5.05 3.07
N SER A 32 -3.43 5.46 3.34
CA SER A 32 -3.73 6.61 4.18
C SER A 32 -4.30 6.21 5.54
N ALA A 33 -5.18 5.20 5.57
CA ALA A 33 -5.78 4.71 6.81
C ALA A 33 -6.36 3.30 6.64
N ASN A 34 -6.27 2.47 7.67
CA ASN A 34 -7.07 1.25 7.77
C ASN A 34 -8.14 1.46 8.84
N ALA A 35 -9.39 1.60 8.41
CA ALA A 35 -10.51 1.85 9.31
C ALA A 35 -11.79 1.22 8.76
N ARG A 36 -12.67 0.77 9.67
CA ARG A 36 -14.01 0.24 9.33
C ARG A 36 -13.95 -0.89 8.28
N GLY A 37 -12.92 -1.73 8.36
CA GLY A 37 -12.70 -2.84 7.41
C GLY A 37 -12.28 -2.40 6.00
N ARG A 38 -11.80 -1.18 5.83
CA ARG A 38 -11.35 -0.62 4.55
C ARG A 38 -9.93 -0.06 4.69
N LEU A 39 -9.11 -0.32 3.68
CA LEU A 39 -7.82 0.34 3.52
C LEU A 39 -8.01 1.49 2.52
N TYR A 40 -7.93 2.71 3.01
CA TYR A 40 -8.02 3.94 2.23
C TYR A 40 -6.68 4.24 1.56
N LEU A 41 -6.75 4.61 0.30
CA LEU A 41 -5.62 4.79 -0.59
C LEU A 41 -5.72 6.15 -1.29
N HIS A 42 -4.59 6.80 -1.53
CA HIS A 42 -4.53 7.98 -2.39
C HIS A 42 -3.38 7.94 -3.39
N ARG A 43 -3.54 8.67 -4.49
CA ARG A 43 -2.52 8.90 -5.50
C ARG A 43 -2.70 10.30 -6.08
N GLY A 44 -1.86 11.24 -5.67
CA GLY A 44 -2.05 12.66 -6.02
C GLY A 44 -3.41 13.16 -5.51
N VAL A 45 -4.28 13.61 -6.41
CA VAL A 45 -5.66 14.06 -6.10
C VAL A 45 -6.68 12.91 -6.06
N GLU A 46 -6.30 11.72 -6.51
CA GLU A 46 -7.19 10.56 -6.54
C GLU A 46 -7.27 9.91 -5.16
N MET A 47 -8.48 9.56 -4.73
CA MET A 47 -8.74 8.82 -3.49
C MET A 47 -9.61 7.59 -3.79
N THR A 48 -9.27 6.47 -3.16
CA THR A 48 -10.05 5.23 -3.27
C THR A 48 -9.89 4.38 -2.00
N TYR A 49 -10.47 3.19 -1.99
CA TYR A 49 -10.27 2.23 -0.92
C TYR A 49 -10.38 0.80 -1.45
N THR A 50 -9.73 -0.14 -0.76
CA THR A 50 -9.98 -1.57 -0.94
C THR A 50 -10.62 -2.18 0.32
N LYS A 51 -11.45 -3.21 0.09
CA LYS A 51 -12.03 -4.07 1.13
C LYS A 51 -11.35 -5.45 1.18
N ASP A 52 -10.35 -5.68 0.33
CA ASP A 52 -9.64 -6.95 0.27
C ASP A 52 -8.89 -7.18 1.59
N LEU A 53 -8.88 -8.43 2.07
CA LEU A 53 -8.15 -8.77 3.30
C LEU A 53 -6.65 -8.80 3.05
N LEU A 54 -6.26 -9.29 1.88
CA LEU A 54 -4.88 -9.40 1.44
C LEU A 54 -4.58 -8.28 0.44
N VAL A 55 -3.49 -7.58 0.67
CA VAL A 55 -3.02 -6.49 -0.19
C VAL A 55 -1.53 -6.65 -0.45
N GLU A 56 -1.11 -6.23 -1.62
CA GLU A 56 0.29 -6.32 -2.04
C GLU A 56 1.00 -5.02 -1.69
N VAL A 57 1.98 -5.09 -0.77
CA VAL A 57 2.81 -3.95 -0.34
C VAL A 57 4.14 -3.97 -1.10
N TYR A 58 4.65 -2.80 -1.44
CA TYR A 58 6.01 -2.66 -1.96
C TYR A 58 7.03 -2.78 -0.84
N LEU A 59 8.21 -3.34 -1.11
CA LEU A 59 9.26 -3.53 -0.10
C LEU A 59 10.45 -2.58 -0.30
N ASN A 60 11.06 -2.16 0.81
CA ASN A 60 12.34 -1.46 0.82
C ASN A 60 13.52 -2.46 0.88
N GLY A 61 14.77 -1.95 0.88
CA GLY A 61 15.98 -2.79 0.87
C GLY A 61 16.21 -3.64 2.12
N LEU A 62 15.40 -3.44 3.16
CA LEU A 62 15.44 -4.20 4.42
C LEU A 62 14.31 -5.25 4.49
N GLY A 63 13.48 -5.36 3.44
CA GLY A 63 12.33 -6.26 3.40
C GLY A 63 11.11 -5.74 4.18
N HIS A 64 11.12 -4.47 4.60
CA HIS A 64 9.96 -3.84 5.25
C HIS A 64 9.09 -3.16 4.19
N GLY A 65 7.84 -2.86 4.54
CA GLY A 65 6.97 -2.08 3.67
C GLY A 65 7.59 -0.71 3.33
N LEU A 66 7.66 -0.43 2.04
CA LEU A 66 8.18 0.81 1.49
C LEU A 66 7.19 1.94 1.78
N SER A 67 7.63 2.94 2.52
CA SER A 67 6.86 4.15 2.81
C SER A 67 7.57 5.37 2.23
N HIS A 68 6.79 6.42 1.99
CA HIS A 68 7.28 7.73 1.56
C HIS A 68 7.51 8.67 2.74
#